data_AF-A0A1M3E7S0-F1
#
_entry.id   AF-A0A1M3E7S0-F1
#
_cell.length_a   1.000
_cell.length_b   1.000
_cell.length_c   1.000
_cell.angle_alpha   90.00
_cell.angle_beta   90.00
_cell.angle_gamma   90.00
#
_symmetry.space_group_name_H-M   'P 1'
#
loop_
_entity.id
_entity.type
_entity.pdbx_description
1 polymer ?
#
loop_
_entity_poly.entity_id
_entity_poly.type
_entity_poly.pdbx_seq_one_letter_code
_entity_poly.pdbx_strand_id
1 'polypeptide(L)'
;MKSFIQNFFVKPPVIFPLVACFLIFLGIYEASQSLFSDQVEGIYKIRPILMILMAIFWTGATFFQKWGALGFVILTIVSLMVYFYSDSLELKALFGNILMLHVPVMEGKSVPIPLSAIFSFIALFFYRRMN
;
A
#
# COMPACT_ATOMS: atom_id res chain seq x y z
N MET A 1 21.95 14.19 1.45
CA MET A 1 20.85 14.01 0.47
C MET A 1 21.26 13.31 -0.83
N LYS A 2 22.31 13.74 -1.56
CA LYS A 2 22.75 13.08 -2.82
C LYS A 2 22.95 11.57 -2.67
N SER A 3 23.59 11.12 -1.58
CA SER A 3 23.79 9.69 -1.28
C SER A 3 22.47 8.92 -1.06
N PHE A 4 21.45 9.53 -0.45
CA PHE A 4 20.17 8.86 -0.20
C PHE A 4 19.40 8.61 -1.50
N ILE A 5 19.22 9.65 -2.31
CA ILE A 5 18.49 9.56 -3.59
C ILE A 5 19.19 8.57 -4.52
N GLN A 6 20.52 8.66 -4.61
CA GLN A 6 21.31 7.74 -5.43
C GLN A 6 21.16 6.29 -4.95
N ASN A 7 21.24 6.04 -3.64
CA ASN A 7 21.06 4.70 -3.10
C ASN A 7 19.63 4.17 -3.30
N PHE A 8 18.62 5.05 -3.27
CA PHE A 8 17.21 4.68 -3.42
C PHE A 8 16.82 4.32 -4.85
N PHE A 9 17.34 5.05 -5.84
CA PHE A 9 16.99 4.83 -7.25
C PHE A 9 17.95 3.90 -8.01
N VAL A 10 19.22 3.80 -7.60
CA VAL A 10 20.26 3.10 -8.39
C VAL A 10 20.52 1.68 -7.93
N LYS A 11 20.46 1.42 -6.61
CA LYS A 11 20.75 0.08 -6.06
C LYS A 11 19.63 -0.94 -6.26
N PRO A 12 18.36 -0.61 -5.98
CA PRO A 12 17.27 -1.57 -6.13
C PRO A 12 16.78 -1.67 -7.58
N PRO A 13 16.06 -2.77 -7.94
CA PRO A 13 15.35 -2.84 -9.21
C PRO A 13 14.39 -1.66 -9.32
N VAL A 14 14.34 -1.02 -10.50
CA VAL A 14 13.60 0.23 -10.76
C VAL A 14 12.14 0.20 -10.28
N ILE A 15 11.49 -0.97 -10.26
CA ILE A 15 10.10 -1.11 -9.80
C ILE A 15 9.92 -0.75 -8.32
N PHE A 16 10.90 -1.01 -7.45
CA PHE A 16 10.81 -0.73 -6.02
C PHE A 16 10.71 0.77 -5.70
N PRO A 17 11.64 1.63 -6.14
CA PRO A 17 11.54 3.07 -5.89
C PRO A 17 10.33 3.68 -6.60
N LEU A 18 9.91 3.18 -7.77
CA LEU A 18 8.69 3.64 -8.43
C LEU A 18 7.44 3.34 -7.61
N VAL A 19 7.29 2.10 -7.12
CA VAL A 19 6.16 1.73 -6.25
C VAL A 19 6.21 2.52 -4.94
N ALA A 20 7.39 2.79 -4.39
CA ALA A 20 7.51 3.63 -3.19
C ALA A 20 7.00 5.06 -3.45
N CYS A 21 7.44 5.70 -4.54
CA CYS A 21 6.96 7.02 -4.93
C CYS A 21 5.44 7.02 -5.18
N PHE A 22 4.91 5.98 -5.82
CA PHE A 22 3.48 5.82 -6.05
C PHE A 22 2.69 5.71 -4.73
N LEU A 23 3.15 4.89 -3.78
CA LEU A 23 2.52 4.73 -2.48
C LEU A 23 2.58 6.03 -1.65
N ILE A 24 3.70 6.75 -1.69
CA ILE A 24 3.83 8.07 -1.04
C ILE A 24 2.83 9.05 -1.65
N PHE A 25 2.78 9.15 -2.98
CA PHE A 25 1.83 10.01 -3.67
C PHE A 25 0.38 9.70 -3.29
N LEU A 26 0.00 8.42 -3.33
CA LEU A 26 -1.35 7.99 -2.93
C LEU A 26 -1.64 8.30 -1.46
N GLY A 27 -0.68 8.08 -0.56
CA GLY A 27 -0.84 8.39 0.86
C GLY A 27 -1.05 9.89 1.11
N ILE A 28 -0.31 10.75 0.41
CA ILE A 28 -0.49 12.21 0.48
C ILE A 28 -1.84 12.62 -0.11
N TYR A 29 -2.21 12.05 -1.25
CA TYR A 29 -3.51 12.32 -1.88
C TYR A 29 -4.67 11.95 -0.94
N GLU A 30 -4.66 10.74 -0.40
CA GLU A 30 -5.68 10.29 0.56
C GLU A 30 -5.72 11.21 1.78
N ALA A 31 -4.56 11.51 2.38
CA ALA A 31 -4.46 12.42 3.52
C ALA A 31 -5.04 13.81 3.22
N SER A 32 -4.82 14.33 2.00
CA SER A 32 -5.36 15.61 1.58
C SER A 32 -6.89 15.62 1.51
N GLN A 33 -7.50 14.50 1.11
CA GLN A 33 -8.95 14.35 0.99
C GLN A 33 -9.62 14.03 2.33
N SER A 34 -8.97 13.24 3.20
CA SER A 34 -9.60 12.75 4.42
C SER A 34 -9.30 13.58 5.66
N LEU A 35 -8.06 14.05 5.87
CA LEU A 35 -7.68 14.72 7.12
C LEU A 35 -8.26 16.13 7.22
N PHE A 36 -8.24 16.86 6.10
CA PHE A 36 -8.66 18.27 6.03
C PHE A 36 -10.12 18.45 5.63
N SER A 37 -10.87 17.36 5.42
CA SER A 37 -12.30 17.43 5.16
C SER A 37 -13.09 17.30 6.45
N ASP A 38 -14.06 18.19 6.64
CA ASP A 38 -15.05 18.12 7.71
C ASP A 38 -16.20 17.15 7.38
N GLN A 39 -16.30 16.72 6.12
CA GLN A 39 -17.33 15.78 5.66
C GLN A 39 -16.97 14.31 5.92
N VAL A 40 -15.73 14.05 6.34
CA VAL A 40 -15.22 12.69 6.58
C VAL A 40 -15.27 12.40 8.08
N GLU A 41 -16.01 11.36 8.47
CA GLU A 41 -16.11 10.96 9.87
C GLU A 41 -14.72 10.63 10.45
N GLY A 42 -14.54 10.93 11.73
CA GLY A 42 -13.23 10.84 12.39
C GLY A 42 -12.56 9.46 12.27
N ILE A 43 -13.34 8.39 12.21
CA ILE A 43 -12.79 7.04 12.06
C ILE A 43 -12.08 6.83 10.72
N TYR A 44 -12.60 7.41 9.62
CA TYR A 44 -12.00 7.30 8.29
C TYR A 44 -10.70 8.10 8.14
N LYS A 45 -10.42 9.02 9.07
CA LYS A 45 -9.15 9.75 9.13
C LYS A 45 -7.95 8.85 9.48
N ILE A 46 -8.18 7.61 9.93
CA ILE A 46 -7.10 6.62 10.15
C ILE A 46 -6.59 6.00 8.85
N ARG A 47 -7.39 5.98 7.78
CA ARG A 47 -7.05 5.38 6.48
C ARG A 47 -5.74 5.91 5.88
N PRO A 48 -5.49 7.23 5.79
CA PRO A 48 -4.21 7.74 5.29
C PRO A 48 -3.02 7.29 6.13
N ILE A 49 -3.19 7.10 7.44
CA ILE A 49 -2.11 6.63 8.33
C ILE A 49 -1.68 5.22 7.93
N LEU A 50 -2.63 4.35 7.61
CA LEU A 50 -2.36 2.99 7.14
C LEU A 50 -1.67 2.99 5.77
N MET A 51 -2.07 3.87 4.86
CA MET A 51 -1.42 4.02 3.56
C MET A 51 0.03 4.53 3.68
N ILE A 52 0.26 5.50 4.57
CA ILE A 52 1.62 5.98 4.88
C ILE A 52 2.46 4.86 5.49
N LEU A 53 1.90 4.06 6.40
CA LEU A 53 2.61 2.94 7.01
C LEU A 53 3.01 1.89 5.94
N MET A 54 2.12 1.59 5.00
CA MET A 54 2.44 0.76 3.84
C MET A 54 3.57 1.36 2.99
N ALA A 55 3.54 2.68 2.75
CA ALA A 55 4.61 3.37 2.02
C ALA A 55 5.96 3.30 2.76
N ILE A 56 5.98 3.44 4.09
CA ILE A 56 7.18 3.32 4.92
C ILE A 56 7.76 1.92 4.82
N PHE A 57 6.95 0.87 4.99
CA PHE A 57 7.43 -0.51 4.90
C PHE A 57 7.95 -0.84 3.51
N TRP A 58 7.27 -0.39 2.46
CA TRP A 58 7.76 -0.56 1.09
C TRP A 58 9.07 0.20 0.84
N THR A 59 9.19 1.43 1.34
CA THR A 59 10.45 2.21 1.27
C THR A 59 11.59 1.47 1.97
N GLY A 60 11.34 0.87 3.14
CA GLY A 60 12.30 -0.01 3.80
C GLY A 60 12.66 -1.22 2.95
N ALA A 61 11.68 -1.83 2.26
CA ALA A 61 11.90 -2.92 1.34
C ALA A 61 12.78 -2.52 0.14
N THR A 62 12.66 -1.29 -0.36
CA THR A 62 13.51 -0.70 -1.41
C THR A 62 14.98 -0.63 -1.00
N PHE A 63 15.28 -0.46 0.29
CA PHE A 63 16.65 -0.50 0.83
C PHE A 63 17.15 -1.92 1.15
N PHE A 64 16.52 -2.95 0.59
CA PHE A 64 16.85 -4.36 0.82
C PHE A 64 16.74 -4.82 2.29
N GLN A 65 15.97 -4.10 3.11
CA GLN A 65 15.66 -4.53 4.47
C GLN A 65 14.51 -5.53 4.46
N LYS A 66 14.82 -6.80 4.76
CA LYS A 66 13.86 -7.92 4.82
C LYS A 66 12.65 -7.61 5.72
N TRP A 67 12.87 -6.87 6.79
CA TRP A 67 11.83 -6.43 7.73
C TRP A 67 10.81 -5.48 7.11
N GLY A 68 11.24 -4.60 6.18
CA GLY A 68 10.32 -3.72 5.44
C GLY A 68 9.41 -4.51 4.52
N ALA A 69 9.97 -5.47 3.77
CA ALA A 69 9.18 -6.37 2.92
C ALA A 69 8.18 -7.19 3.75
N LEU A 70 8.63 -7.75 4.88
CA LEU A 70 7.76 -8.51 5.78
C LEU A 70 6.62 -7.66 6.35
N GLY A 71 6.91 -6.44 6.81
CA GLY A 71 5.89 -5.52 7.30
C GLY A 71 4.83 -5.19 6.26
N PHE A 72 5.25 -4.95 5.01
CA PHE A 72 4.33 -4.70 3.90
C PHE A 72 3.43 -5.91 3.60
N VAL A 73 4.01 -7.12 3.59
CA VAL A 73 3.27 -8.38 3.37
C VAL A 73 2.26 -8.62 4.49
N ILE A 74 2.64 -8.42 5.76
CA ILE A 74 1.73 -8.58 6.90
C ILE A 74 0.55 -7.62 6.80
N LEU A 75 0.81 -6.33 6.52
CA LEU A 75 -0.27 -5.35 6.33
C LEU A 75 -1.18 -5.73 5.15
N THR A 76 -0.61 -6.24 4.07
CA THR A 76 -1.39 -6.73 2.93
C THR A 76 -2.30 -7.88 3.32
N ILE A 77 -1.79 -8.89 4.05
CA ILE A 77 -2.60 -10.02 4.51
C ILE A 77 -3.75 -9.54 5.40
N VAL A 78 -3.46 -8.67 6.38
CA VAL A 78 -4.49 -8.12 7.28
C VAL A 78 -5.54 -7.35 6.48
N SER A 79 -5.13 -6.49 5.55
CA SER A 79 -6.03 -5.74 4.68
C SER A 79 -6.95 -6.66 3.88
N LEU A 80 -6.39 -7.68 3.21
CA LEU A 80 -7.19 -8.65 2.45
C LEU A 80 -8.12 -9.47 3.32
N MET A 81 -7.66 -9.88 4.51
CA MET A 81 -8.49 -10.60 5.47
C MET A 81 -9.70 -9.76 5.87
N VAL A 82 -9.50 -8.48 6.20
CA VAL A 82 -10.60 -7.58 6.53
C VAL A 82 -11.52 -7.37 5.33
N TYR A 83 -10.97 -7.18 4.14
CA TYR A 83 -11.77 -6.96 2.93
C TYR A 83 -12.72 -8.12 2.62
N PHE A 84 -12.21 -9.35 2.62
CA PHE A 84 -12.98 -10.53 2.21
C PHE A 84 -13.83 -11.13 3.33
N TYR A 85 -13.37 -11.06 4.59
CA TYR A 85 -13.99 -11.81 5.69
C TYR A 85 -14.67 -10.96 6.76
N SER A 86 -14.50 -9.63 6.77
CA SER A 86 -15.25 -8.81 7.73
C SER A 86 -16.73 -8.72 7.32
N ASP A 87 -17.64 -8.63 8.29
CA ASP A 87 -19.04 -8.27 8.02
C ASP A 87 -19.29 -6.77 8.16
N SER A 88 -18.36 -6.04 8.77
CA SER A 88 -18.47 -4.59 8.97
C SER A 88 -18.06 -3.83 7.71
N LEU A 89 -19.01 -3.09 7.14
CA LEU A 89 -18.77 -2.17 6.03
C LEU A 89 -17.72 -1.10 6.40
N GLU A 90 -17.74 -0.63 7.64
CA GLU A 90 -16.77 0.34 8.16
C GLU A 90 -15.36 -0.25 8.16
N LEU A 91 -15.16 -1.45 8.71
CA LEU A 91 -13.85 -2.11 8.72
C LEU A 91 -13.33 -2.39 7.30
N LYS A 92 -14.22 -2.79 6.38
CA LYS A 92 -13.86 -2.95 4.97
C LYS A 92 -13.42 -1.62 4.34
N ALA A 93 -14.14 -0.54 4.59
CA ALA A 93 -13.77 0.78 4.07
C ALA A 93 -12.45 1.30 4.67
N LEU A 94 -12.21 1.03 5.96
CA LEU A 94 -11.05 1.51 6.71
C LEU A 94 -9.77 0.73 6.38
N PHE A 95 -9.81 -0.60 6.43
CA PHE A 95 -8.62 -1.45 6.32
C PHE A 95 -8.62 -2.31 5.06
N GLY A 96 -9.79 -2.76 4.61
CA GLY A 96 -9.91 -3.72 3.52
C GLY A 96 -9.76 -3.11 2.13
N ASN A 97 -10.25 -1.89 1.96
CA ASN A 97 -10.31 -1.21 0.66
C ASN A 97 -9.08 -0.32 0.42
N ILE A 98 -7.97 -0.58 1.12
CA ILE A 98 -6.70 0.12 0.94
C ILE A 98 -5.96 -0.51 -0.24
N LEU A 99 -5.52 0.31 -1.21
CA LEU A 99 -4.81 -0.15 -2.41
C LEU A 99 -5.60 -1.21 -3.22
N MET A 100 -6.93 -1.10 -3.24
CA MET A 100 -7.81 -1.88 -4.11
C MET A 100 -8.14 -1.08 -5.37
N LEU A 101 -7.82 -1.64 -6.54
CA LEU A 101 -8.23 -1.11 -7.82
C LEU A 101 -9.57 -1.76 -8.22
N HIS A 102 -10.62 -0.97 -8.36
CA HIS A 102 -11.93 -1.46 -8.81
C HIS A 102 -12.05 -1.31 -10.32
N VAL A 103 -11.91 -2.42 -11.06
CA VAL A 103 -11.99 -2.41 -12.53
C VAL A 103 -13.44 -2.69 -12.95
N PRO A 104 -14.09 -1.80 -13.72
CA PRO A 104 -15.44 -2.06 -14.24
C PRO A 104 -15.39 -3.16 -15.30
N VAL A 105 -16.27 -4.16 -15.20
CA VAL A 105 -16.33 -5.30 -16.14
C VAL A 105 -17.63 -5.30 -16.93
N MET A 106 -18.74 -4.90 -16.31
CA MET A 106 -20.06 -4.72 -16.92
C MET A 106 -20.80 -3.60 -16.18
N GLU A 107 -21.88 -3.07 -16.76
CA GLU A 107 -22.71 -2.06 -16.08
C GLU A 107 -23.09 -2.52 -14.66
N GLY A 108 -22.72 -1.70 -13.67
CA GLY A 108 -22.97 -1.97 -12.25
C GLY A 108 -22.08 -3.03 -11.59
N LYS A 109 -21.09 -3.61 -12.29
CA LYS A 109 -20.19 -4.64 -11.72
C LYS A 109 -18.73 -4.20 -11.84
N SER A 110 -18.07 -4.07 -10.69
CA SER A 110 -16.62 -3.91 -10.57
C SER A 110 -15.97 -5.14 -9.95
N VAL A 111 -14.75 -5.45 -10.39
CA VAL A 111 -13.91 -6.49 -9.77
C VAL A 111 -12.81 -5.78 -8.98
N PRO A 112 -12.67 -6.09 -7.66
CA PRO A 112 -11.59 -5.54 -6.86
C PRO A 112 -10.28 -6.29 -7.15
N ILE A 113 -9.24 -5.54 -7.51
CA ILE A 113 -7.88 -6.04 -7.72
C ILE A 113 -6.98 -5.48 -6.61
N PRO A 114 -6.45 -6.33 -5.71
CA PRO A 114 -5.59 -5.87 -4.63
C PRO A 114 -4.18 -5.55 -5.13
N LEU A 115 -3.89 -4.27 -5.36
CA LEU A 115 -2.55 -3.81 -5.75
C LEU A 115 -1.51 -4.14 -4.68
N SER A 116 -1.90 -4.09 -3.40
CA SER A 116 -1.08 -4.51 -2.26
C SER A 116 -0.62 -5.97 -2.36
N ALA A 117 -1.47 -6.88 -2.88
CA ALA A 117 -1.10 -8.27 -3.11
C ALA A 117 -0.08 -8.43 -4.25
N ILE A 118 -0.28 -7.69 -5.34
CA ILE A 118 0.66 -7.67 -6.49
C ILE A 118 2.03 -7.17 -6.03
N PHE A 119 2.06 -6.06 -5.27
CA PHE A 119 3.29 -5.52 -4.70
C PHE A 119 3.95 -6.50 -3.73
N SER A 120 3.17 -7.15 -2.86
CA SER A 120 3.68 -8.18 -1.95
C SER A 120 4.33 -9.35 -2.71
N PHE A 121 3.73 -9.79 -3.82
CA PHE A 121 4.32 -10.84 -4.67
C PHE A 121 5.65 -10.38 -5.28
N ILE A 122 5.73 -9.14 -5.79
CA ILE A 122 6.97 -8.55 -6.31
C ILE A 122 8.04 -8.52 -5.21
N ALA A 123 7.70 -8.05 -4.01
CA ALA A 123 8.63 -8.02 -2.89
C ALA A 123 9.16 -9.42 -2.58
N LEU A 124 8.28 -10.40 -2.39
CA LEU A 124 8.68 -11.79 -2.08
C LEU A 124 9.51 -12.44 -3.18
N PHE A 125 9.15 -12.23 -4.45
CA PHE A 125 9.88 -12.77 -5.60
C PHE A 125 11.33 -12.28 -5.63
N PHE A 126 11.54 -10.96 -5.49
CA PHE A 126 12.88 -10.39 -5.50
C PHE A 126 13.68 -10.77 -4.26
N TYR A 127 13.07 -10.78 -3.07
CA TYR A 127 13.76 -11.18 -1.83
C TYR A 127 14.14 -12.66 -1.79
N ARG A 128 13.35 -13.54 -2.41
CA ARG A 128 13.70 -14.96 -2.56
C ARG A 128 14.94 -15.14 -3.43
N ARG A 129 15.13 -14.32 -4.46
CA ARG A 129 16.26 -14.43 -5.41
C ARG A 129 17.59 -13.89 -4.85
N MET A 130 17.54 -13.15 -3.73
CA MET A 130 18.71 -12.53 -3.10
C MET A 130 19.28 -13.33 -1.92
N ASN A 131 18.60 -14.39 -1.49
CA ASN A 131 19.15 -15.41 -0.58
C ASN A 131 19.64 -16.60 -1.41
#